data_AF-A0A7C5FGU2-F1
#
_entry.id   AF-A0A7C5FGU2-F1
#
_cell.length_a   1.000
_cell.length_b   1.000
_cell.length_c   1.000
_cell.angle_alpha   90.00
_cell.angle_beta   90.00
_cell.angle_gamma   90.00
#
_symmetry.space_group_name_H-M   'P 1'
#
loop_
_entity.id
_entity.type
_entity.pdbx_description
1 polymer ?
#
loop_
_entity_poly.entity_id
_entity_poly.type
_entity_poly.pdbx_seq_one_letter_code
_entity_poly.pdbx_strand_id
1 'polypeptide(L)'
;MEKTEHLFKNRVKSTSENMGMLEIIGQSLDVMQNALLECKMAGYSPDITIDIPNNACNFYEFHRAYEMIELGRVIAQETLHKA
;
A
#
# COMPACT_ATOMS: atom_id res chain seq x y z
N MET A 1 14.82 -17.38 -11.40
CA MET A 1 14.01 -16.35 -12.10
C MET A 1 12.53 -16.72 -12.17
N GLU A 2 12.15 -18.00 -12.35
CA GLU A 2 10.73 -18.45 -12.37
C GLU A 2 9.89 -18.12 -11.13
N LYS A 3 10.49 -18.10 -9.92
CA LYS A 3 9.77 -17.78 -8.68
C LYS A 3 9.31 -16.32 -8.60
N THR A 4 9.90 -15.40 -9.35
CA THR A 4 9.47 -13.99 -9.35
C THR A 4 8.27 -13.77 -10.29
N GLU A 5 8.20 -14.54 -11.38
CA GLU A 5 7.08 -14.46 -12.34
C GLU A 5 5.77 -15.04 -11.78
N HIS A 6 5.82 -16.10 -10.96
CA HIS A 6 4.59 -16.70 -10.42
C HIS A 6 3.90 -15.79 -9.37
N LEU A 7 4.66 -14.96 -8.66
CA LEU A 7 4.11 -13.95 -7.74
C LEU A 7 3.42 -12.82 -8.51
N PHE A 8 3.98 -12.44 -9.66
CA PHE A 8 3.38 -11.47 -10.57
C PHE A 8 2.08 -12.01 -11.21
N LYS A 9 2.08 -13.30 -11.58
CA LYS A 9 0.95 -13.96 -12.24
C LYS A 9 -0.28 -14.12 -11.34
N ASN A 10 -0.10 -14.20 -10.02
CA ASN A 10 -1.23 -14.28 -9.07
C ASN A 10 -1.85 -12.92 -8.73
N ARG A 11 -1.10 -11.81 -8.76
CA ARG A 11 -1.67 -10.46 -8.55
C ARG A 11 -2.56 -10.02 -9.73
N VAL A 12 -2.23 -10.47 -10.95
CA VAL A 12 -2.99 -10.14 -12.18
C VAL A 12 -4.27 -10.98 -12.33
N LYS A 13 -4.41 -12.09 -11.59
CA LYS A 13 -5.50 -13.06 -11.82
C LYS A 13 -6.86 -12.68 -11.18
N SER A 14 -6.96 -11.62 -10.38
CA SER A 14 -8.22 -11.25 -9.70
C SER A 14 -8.99 -10.07 -10.30
N THR A 15 -8.49 -9.35 -11.31
CA THR A 15 -9.10 -8.07 -11.74
C THR A 15 -9.34 -7.93 -13.25
N SER A 16 -8.99 -8.93 -14.06
CA SER A 16 -8.92 -8.74 -15.52
C SER A 16 -10.26 -8.75 -16.27
N GLU A 17 -11.40 -9.08 -15.65
CA GLU A 17 -12.65 -9.19 -16.42
C GLU A 17 -13.60 -8.00 -16.32
N ASN A 18 -13.45 -7.05 -15.37
CA ASN A 18 -14.23 -5.80 -15.36
C ASN A 18 -13.63 -4.77 -14.37
N MET A 19 -12.42 -4.30 -14.60
CA MET A 19 -11.84 -3.23 -13.79
C MET A 19 -12.47 -1.88 -14.17
N GLY A 20 -13.09 -1.19 -13.19
CA GLY A 20 -13.70 0.12 -13.44
C GLY A 20 -12.64 1.20 -13.68
N MET A 21 -12.96 2.24 -14.45
CA MET A 21 -12.04 3.37 -14.73
C MET A 21 -11.47 4.00 -13.45
N LEU A 22 -12.29 4.16 -12.41
CA LEU A 22 -11.85 4.71 -11.12
C LEU A 22 -10.83 3.82 -10.41
N GLU A 23 -10.96 2.51 -10.55
CA GLU A 23 -10.04 1.55 -9.95
C GLU A 23 -8.69 1.58 -10.69
N ILE A 24 -8.72 1.69 -12.03
CA ILE A 24 -7.51 1.84 -12.86
C ILE A 24 -6.76 3.11 -12.46
N ILE A 25 -7.48 4.23 -12.31
CA ILE A 25 -6.88 5.50 -11.87
C ILE A 25 -6.31 5.35 -10.46
N GLY A 26 -7.06 4.77 -9.53
CA GLY A 26 -6.61 4.52 -8.15
C GLY A 26 -5.30 3.74 -8.12
N GLN A 27 -5.24 2.59 -8.80
CA GLN A 27 -4.02 1.78 -8.84
C GLN A 27 -2.85 2.49 -9.55
N SER A 28 -3.13 3.27 -10.60
CA SER A 28 -2.08 4.05 -11.28
C SER A 28 -1.48 5.10 -10.34
N LEU A 29 -2.32 5.76 -9.53
CA LEU A 29 -1.87 6.73 -8.53
C LEU A 29 -1.06 6.05 -7.41
N ASP A 30 -1.51 4.90 -6.91
CA ASP A 30 -0.79 4.14 -5.88
C ASP A 30 0.61 3.72 -6.35
N VAL A 31 0.73 3.24 -7.60
CA VAL A 31 2.01 2.87 -8.20
C VAL A 31 2.95 4.08 -8.30
N MET A 32 2.44 5.22 -8.77
CA MET A 32 3.22 6.46 -8.87
C MET A 32 3.69 6.94 -7.49
N GLN A 33 2.79 6.94 -6.50
CA GLN A 33 3.12 7.36 -5.14
C GLN A 33 4.20 6.48 -4.51
N ASN A 34 4.13 5.16 -4.71
CA ASN A 34 5.15 4.23 -4.23
C ASN A 34 6.53 4.51 -4.83
N ALA A 35 6.61 4.75 -6.15
CA ALA A 35 7.88 5.09 -6.80
C ALA A 35 8.47 6.41 -6.26
N LEU A 36 7.64 7.41 -6.00
CA LEU A 36 8.08 8.68 -5.41
C LEU A 36 8.54 8.49 -3.95
N LEU A 37 7.86 7.63 -3.19
CA LEU A 37 8.22 7.31 -1.81
C LEU A 37 9.59 6.62 -1.77
N GLU A 38 9.84 5.61 -2.61
CA GLU A 38 11.15 4.94 -2.72
C GLU A 38 12.27 5.94 -3.02
N CYS A 39 12.06 6.83 -3.99
CA CYS A 39 13.02 7.90 -4.30
C CYS A 39 13.28 8.82 -3.11
N LYS A 40 12.25 9.19 -2.34
CA LYS A 40 12.41 10.03 -1.15
C LYS A 40 13.15 9.29 -0.03
N MET A 41 12.84 8.02 0.22
CA MET A 41 13.51 7.23 1.26
C MET A 41 15.00 7.03 0.96
N ALA A 42 15.36 6.89 -0.32
CA ALA A 42 16.76 6.82 -0.73
C ALA A 42 17.53 8.12 -0.48
N GLY A 43 16.88 9.28 -0.62
CA GLY A 43 17.48 10.59 -0.35
C GLY A 43 17.43 11.02 1.13
N TYR A 44 16.47 10.50 1.88
CA TYR A 44 16.18 10.85 3.26
C TYR A 44 15.82 9.57 4.02
N SER A 45 16.79 8.96 4.72
CA SER A 45 16.50 7.82 5.60
C SER A 45 15.78 8.33 6.85
N PRO A 46 14.53 7.94 7.12
CA PRO A 46 13.85 8.31 8.35
C PRO A 46 14.45 7.56 9.55
N ASP A 47 14.37 8.15 10.74
CA ASP A 47 14.77 7.49 11.98
C ASP A 47 13.80 6.36 12.35
N ILE A 48 12.50 6.60 12.12
CA ILE A 48 11.42 5.65 12.40
C ILE A 48 10.45 5.65 11.21
N THR A 49 10.11 4.47 10.71
CA THR A 49 9.11 4.28 9.65
C THR A 49 7.89 3.57 10.21
N ILE A 50 6.72 4.21 10.11
CA ILE A 50 5.43 3.59 10.41
C ILE A 50 4.82 3.18 9.06
N ASP A 51 5.01 1.91 8.70
CA ASP A 51 4.56 1.39 7.40
C ASP A 51 3.11 0.91 7.48
N ILE A 52 2.21 1.64 6.79
CA ILE A 52 0.80 1.27 6.68
C ILE A 52 0.59 0.57 5.34
N PRO A 53 0.05 -0.67 5.32
CA PRO A 53 -0.19 -1.38 4.07
C PRO A 53 -1.08 -0.59 3.11
N ASN A 54 -0.60 -0.37 1.88
CA ASN A 54 -1.32 0.38 0.86
C ASN A 54 -2.58 -0.34 0.33
N ASN A 55 -2.73 -1.63 0.63
CA ASN A 55 -3.94 -2.41 0.34
C ASN A 55 -4.92 -2.46 1.53
N ALA A 56 -4.68 -1.70 2.60
CA ALA A 56 -5.53 -1.72 3.79
C ALA A 56 -6.92 -1.14 3.52
N CYS A 57 -7.05 -0.11 2.67
CA CYS A 57 -8.31 0.44 2.19
C CYS A 57 -8.15 1.07 0.80
N ASN A 58 -9.22 1.08 0.00
CA ASN A 58 -9.22 1.81 -1.27
C ASN A 58 -9.49 3.31 -1.07
N PHE A 59 -9.10 4.13 -2.04
CA PHE A 59 -9.21 5.60 -2.03
C PHE A 59 -10.60 6.15 -1.63
N TYR A 60 -11.69 5.43 -1.95
CA TYR A 60 -13.07 5.86 -1.72
C TYR A 60 -13.80 5.11 -0.59
N GLU A 61 -13.10 4.27 0.19
CA GLU A 61 -13.68 3.47 1.27
C GLU A 61 -13.83 4.24 2.60
N PHE A 62 -14.50 5.40 2.56
CA PHE A 62 -14.64 6.27 3.75
C PHE A 62 -15.36 5.61 4.93
N HIS A 63 -16.21 4.61 4.66
CA HIS A 63 -16.90 3.84 5.70
C HIS A 63 -15.94 3.06 6.61
N ARG A 64 -14.70 2.79 6.16
CA ARG A 64 -13.67 2.08 6.92
C ARG A 64 -12.75 3.01 7.73
N ALA A 65 -13.07 4.30 7.81
CA ALA A 65 -12.24 5.28 8.50
C ALA A 65 -11.89 4.86 9.95
N TYR A 66 -12.85 4.34 10.71
CA TYR A 66 -12.60 3.88 12.08
C TYR A 66 -11.64 2.68 12.14
N GLU A 67 -11.75 1.73 11.21
CA GLU A 67 -10.81 0.61 11.10
C GLU A 67 -9.40 1.10 10.79
N MET A 68 -9.27 2.06 9.88
CA MET A 68 -7.97 2.62 9.49
C MET A 68 -7.30 3.43 10.60
N ILE A 69 -8.09 4.14 11.43
CA ILE A 69 -7.58 4.85 12.61
C ILE A 69 -7.01 3.85 13.62
N GLU A 70 -7.74 2.78 13.90
CA GLU A 70 -7.29 1.76 14.85
C GLU A 70 -6.06 1.00 14.32
N LEU A 71 -6.05 0.65 13.03
CA LEU A 71 -4.89 0.04 12.38
C LEU A 71 -3.64 0.90 12.53
N GLY A 72 -3.75 2.21 12.26
CA GLY A 72 -2.66 3.14 12.44
C GLY A 72 -2.17 3.20 13.89
N ARG A 73 -3.09 3.18 14.87
CA ARG A 73 -2.76 3.16 16.29
C ARG A 73 -1.97 1.92 16.68
N VAL A 74 -2.41 0.74 16.24
CA VAL A 74 -1.75 -0.54 16.53
C VAL A 74 -0.34 -0.57 15.92
N ILE A 75 -0.21 -0.25 14.63
CA ILE A 75 1.10 -0.27 13.94
C ILE A 75 2.06 0.74 14.58
N ALA A 76 1.60 1.95 14.88
CA ALA A 76 2.42 2.95 15.55
C ALA A 76 2.90 2.47 16.91
N GLN A 77 2.01 1.88 17.72
CA GLN A 77 2.38 1.34 19.04
C GLN A 77 3.43 0.22 18.90
N GLU A 78 3.23 -0.70 17.96
CA GLU A 78 4.18 -1.79 17.73
C GLU A 78 5.54 -1.29 17.26
N THR A 79 5.58 -0.32 16.35
CA THR A 79 6.83 0.25 15.84
C THR A 79 7.58 0.99 16.94
N LEU A 80 6.88 1.80 17.74
CA LEU A 80 7.48 2.57 18.84
C LEU A 80 7.96 1.69 20.00
N HIS A 81 7.38 0.50 20.20
CA HIS A 81 7.90 -0.46 21.20
C HIS A 81 9.15 -1.20 20.71
N LYS A 82 9.36 -1.30 19.39
CA LYS A 82 10.49 -2.00 18.78
C LYS A 82 11.70 -1.09 18.53
N ALA A 83 11.48 0.21 18.40
CA ALA A 83 12.50 1.24 18.28
C ALA A 83 13.17 1.55 19.63
#